data_AF-A0A9D6LJC5-F1
#
_entry.id   AF-A0A9D6LJC5-F1
#
_cell.length_a   1.000
_cell.length_b   1.000
_cell.length_c   1.000
_cell.angle_alpha   90.00
_cell.angle_beta   90.00
_cell.angle_gamma   90.00
#
_symmetry.space_group_name_H-M   'P 1'
#
loop_
_entity.id
_entity.type
_entity.pdbx_description
1 polymer ?
#
loop_
_entity_poly.entity_id
_entity_poly.type
_entity_poly.pdbx_seq_one_letter_code
_entity_poly.pdbx_strand_id
1 'polypeptide(L)'
;MLDELEKWTGDQCNKLEGVFEKRKRQARIRECHGDCHLGNLVVINGVVTLFDCLEFDQNLRWIDVMNEVAFVYMDLLDRKQAKLARRFLNRYLELSGDYGGLYVLRFYVVYRAMVRAKVHCLRANQSGIGTDKAASLLDQYREYLILAKQHIGESFPAIIITHGFSGSGKTTLTQFYWNLPVLCACVRMWSVSACMVCRR
;
A
#
# COMPACT_ATOMS: atom_id res chain seq x y z
N MET A 1 15.66 -16.06 0.39
CA MET A 1 14.91 -14.79 0.35
C MET A 1 14.20 -14.55 -0.99
N LEU A 2 14.91 -14.44 -2.12
CA LEU A 2 14.25 -14.23 -3.43
C LEU A 2 13.37 -15.42 -3.82
N ASP A 3 13.86 -16.65 -3.69
CA ASP A 3 13.07 -17.86 -3.99
C ASP A 3 11.77 -17.96 -3.18
N GLU A 4 11.80 -17.50 -1.93
CA GLU A 4 10.62 -17.48 -1.07
C GLU A 4 9.60 -16.41 -1.51
N LEU A 5 10.09 -15.25 -1.96
CA LEU A 5 9.25 -14.18 -2.51
C LEU A 5 8.65 -14.61 -3.85
N GLU A 6 9.43 -15.27 -4.70
CA GLU A 6 8.98 -15.82 -5.97
C GLU A 6 7.90 -16.88 -5.76
N LYS A 7 8.18 -17.89 -4.92
CA LYS A 7 7.22 -18.94 -4.57
C LYS A 7 5.93 -18.34 -4.00
N TRP A 8 6.04 -17.44 -3.02
CA TRP A 8 4.87 -16.80 -2.42
C TRP A 8 4.07 -16.01 -3.46
N THR A 9 4.74 -15.26 -4.33
CA THR A 9 4.07 -14.45 -5.36
C THR A 9 3.33 -15.35 -6.36
N GLY A 10 3.94 -16.45 -6.80
CA GLY A 10 3.29 -17.45 -7.65
C GLY A 10 2.06 -18.08 -7.00
N ASP A 11 2.20 -18.53 -5.74
CA ASP A 11 1.10 -19.11 -4.97
C ASP A 11 -0.05 -18.11 -4.78
N GLN A 12 0.25 -16.85 -4.47
CA GLN A 12 -0.76 -15.81 -4.32
C GLN A 12 -1.41 -15.43 -5.65
N CYS A 13 -0.66 -15.39 -6.75
CA CYS A 13 -1.22 -15.11 -8.06
C CYS A 13 -2.31 -16.12 -8.42
N ASN A 14 -2.04 -17.40 -8.19
CA ASN A 14 -3.02 -18.48 -8.39
C ASN A 14 -4.22 -18.34 -7.43
N LYS A 15 -3.98 -18.09 -6.14
CA LYS A 15 -5.05 -17.92 -5.13
C LYS A 15 -5.96 -16.71 -5.40
N LEU A 16 -5.40 -15.63 -5.95
CA LEU A 16 -6.09 -14.37 -6.20
C LEU A 16 -6.67 -14.25 -7.60
N GLU A 17 -6.50 -15.25 -8.47
CA GLU A 17 -6.98 -15.24 -9.85
C GLU A 17 -8.47 -14.82 -9.95
N GLY A 18 -9.35 -15.48 -9.20
CA GLY A 18 -10.77 -15.14 -9.16
C GLY A 18 -11.06 -13.73 -8.64
N VAL A 19 -10.21 -13.19 -7.76
CA VAL A 19 -10.31 -11.82 -7.25
C VAL A 19 -9.89 -10.83 -8.35
N PHE A 20 -8.79 -11.07 -9.06
CA PHE A 20 -8.37 -10.23 -10.18
C PHE A 20 -9.42 -10.20 -11.28
N GLU A 21 -9.99 -11.35 -11.64
CA GLU A 21 -11.08 -11.42 -12.63
C GLU A 21 -12.33 -10.65 -12.18
N LYS A 22 -12.69 -10.74 -10.89
CA LYS A 22 -13.78 -9.93 -10.34
C LYS A 22 -13.47 -8.43 -10.43
N ARG A 23 -12.25 -8.01 -10.11
CA ARG A 23 -11.83 -6.61 -10.17
C ARG A 23 -11.85 -6.06 -11.60
N LYS A 24 -11.43 -6.87 -12.59
CA LYS A 24 -11.58 -6.55 -14.02
C LYS A 24 -13.06 -6.29 -14.38
N ARG A 25 -13.97 -7.20 -14.03
CA ARG A 25 -15.41 -7.04 -14.28
C ARG A 25 -16.03 -5.84 -13.57
N GLN A 26 -15.46 -5.42 -12.45
CA GLN A 26 -15.89 -4.26 -11.67
C GLN A 26 -15.27 -2.93 -12.14
N ALA A 27 -14.66 -2.90 -13.33
CA ALA A 27 -14.00 -1.72 -13.88
C ALA A 27 -12.97 -1.09 -12.92
N ARG A 28 -12.24 -1.94 -12.18
CA ARG A 28 -11.13 -1.52 -11.31
C ARG A 28 -9.80 -1.43 -12.03
N ILE A 29 -9.72 -1.89 -13.28
CA ILE A 29 -8.60 -1.60 -14.17
C ILE A 29 -8.85 -0.24 -14.82
N ARG A 30 -7.93 0.70 -14.62
CA ARG A 30 -8.03 2.08 -15.11
C ARG A 30 -6.68 2.53 -15.64
N GLU A 31 -6.68 3.56 -16.46
CA GLU A 31 -5.45 4.30 -16.75
C GLU A 31 -5.03 5.06 -15.49
N CYS A 32 -3.92 4.61 -14.91
CA CYS A 32 -3.31 5.10 -13.69
C CYS A 32 -1.95 5.76 -14.00
N HIS A 33 -1.28 6.34 -13.00
CA HIS A 33 0.06 6.91 -13.17
C HIS A 33 1.12 5.84 -13.49
N GLY A 34 0.96 4.63 -12.94
CA GLY A 34 1.85 3.48 -13.19
C GLY A 34 3.13 3.47 -12.34
N ASP A 35 3.66 4.65 -11.98
CA ASP A 35 4.81 4.83 -11.07
C ASP A 35 4.52 5.81 -9.91
N CYS A 36 3.36 5.69 -9.28
CA CYS A 36 2.91 6.56 -8.19
C CYS A 36 3.59 6.24 -6.84
N HIS A 37 4.90 6.48 -6.74
CA HIS A 37 5.64 6.41 -5.47
C HIS A 37 5.94 7.84 -4.96
N LEU A 38 6.29 8.03 -3.68
CA LEU A 38 6.40 9.37 -3.09
C LEU A 38 7.50 10.24 -3.71
N GLY A 39 8.42 9.65 -4.47
CA GLY A 39 9.42 10.41 -5.24
C GLY A 39 8.81 11.14 -6.44
N ASN A 40 7.63 10.72 -6.89
CA ASN A 40 6.86 11.29 -8.01
C ASN A 40 5.64 12.09 -7.52
N LEU A 41 5.62 12.45 -6.23
CA LEU A 41 4.61 13.30 -5.61
C LEU A 41 5.30 14.56 -5.07
N VAL A 42 4.77 15.73 -5.43
CA VAL A 42 5.21 17.04 -4.95
C VAL A 42 4.04 17.81 -4.37
N VAL A 43 4.29 18.67 -3.39
CA VAL A 43 3.27 19.59 -2.87
C VAL A 43 3.48 20.95 -3.51
N ILE A 44 2.55 21.37 -4.37
CA ILE A 44 2.55 22.67 -5.03
C ILE A 44 1.35 23.45 -4.51
N ASN A 45 1.59 24.60 -3.88
CA ASN A 45 0.53 25.46 -3.31
C ASN A 45 -0.43 24.70 -2.36
N GLY A 46 0.10 23.77 -1.57
CA GLY A 46 -0.68 22.95 -0.64
C GLY A 46 -1.45 21.79 -1.27
N VAL A 47 -1.31 21.57 -2.58
CA VAL A 47 -1.94 20.47 -3.32
C VAL A 47 -0.90 19.40 -3.65
N VAL A 48 -1.24 18.14 -3.40
CA VAL A 48 -0.41 17.00 -3.85
C VAL A 48 -0.59 16.85 -5.35
N THR A 49 0.51 16.98 -6.08
CA THR A 49 0.58 16.88 -7.54
C THR A 49 1.52 15.73 -7.91
N LEU A 50 1.04 14.85 -8.79
CA LEU A 50 1.85 13.76 -9.34
C LEU A 50 2.61 14.27 -10.57
N PHE A 51 3.82 13.76 -10.79
CA PHE A 51 4.65 14.06 -11.96
C PHE A 51 5.45 12.81 -12.37
N ASP A 52 6.05 12.83 -13.57
CA ASP A 52 6.81 11.70 -14.12
C ASP A 52 5.95 10.43 -14.30
N CYS A 53 4.80 10.59 -14.95
CA CYS A 53 3.90 9.49 -15.31
C CYS A 53 4.57 8.56 -16.33
N LEU A 54 4.32 7.24 -16.24
CA LEU A 54 4.88 6.29 -17.19
C LEU A 54 4.20 6.42 -18.55
N GLU A 55 4.68 7.32 -19.42
CA GLU A 55 4.02 7.61 -20.70
C GLU A 55 4.28 6.57 -21.81
N PHE A 56 5.37 5.81 -21.72
CA PHE A 56 5.89 5.00 -22.83
C PHE A 56 5.22 3.62 -23.03
N ASP A 57 4.65 3.01 -21.98
CA ASP A 57 4.00 1.70 -22.09
C ASP A 57 2.64 1.71 -21.40
N GLN A 58 1.60 1.60 -22.21
CA GLN A 58 0.22 1.56 -21.74
C GLN A 58 -0.05 0.37 -20.80
N ASN A 59 0.65 -0.76 -20.97
CA ASN A 59 0.48 -1.92 -20.10
C ASN A 59 0.95 -1.65 -18.66
N LEU A 60 1.80 -0.64 -18.47
CA LEU A 60 2.25 -0.21 -17.15
C LEU A 60 1.31 0.80 -16.49
N ARG A 61 0.38 1.40 -17.26
CA ARG A 61 -0.63 2.36 -16.77
C ARG A 61 -2.02 1.77 -16.64
N TRP A 62 -2.41 0.83 -17.49
CA TRP A 62 -3.69 0.12 -17.41
C TRP A 62 -3.63 -0.97 -16.34
N ILE A 63 -3.63 -0.53 -15.08
CA ILE A 63 -3.48 -1.39 -13.91
C ILE A 63 -4.71 -1.32 -13.03
N ASP A 64 -4.79 -2.26 -12.10
CA ASP A 64 -5.73 -2.19 -11.00
C ASP A 64 -5.48 -0.93 -10.17
N VAL A 65 -6.51 -0.14 -9.88
CA VAL A 65 -6.38 1.07 -9.04
C VAL A 65 -5.77 0.74 -7.67
N MET A 66 -6.03 -0.44 -7.11
CA MET A 66 -5.42 -0.85 -5.84
C MET A 66 -3.91 -1.13 -5.98
N ASN A 67 -3.43 -1.43 -7.18
CA ASN A 67 -1.98 -1.54 -7.45
C ASN A 67 -1.30 -0.15 -7.36
N GLU A 68 -1.95 0.90 -7.87
CA GLU A 68 -1.48 2.28 -7.70
C GLU A 68 -1.51 2.73 -6.23
N VAL A 69 -2.62 2.48 -5.53
CA VAL A 69 -2.76 2.77 -4.10
C VAL A 69 -1.70 2.02 -3.28
N ALA A 70 -1.45 0.75 -3.60
CA ALA A 70 -0.43 -0.04 -2.93
C ALA A 70 0.97 0.53 -3.11
N PHE A 71 1.24 1.23 -4.22
CA PHE A 71 2.55 1.83 -4.48
C PHE A 71 2.83 2.96 -3.48
N VAL A 72 1.91 3.92 -3.34
CA VAL A 72 2.02 4.99 -2.34
C VAL A 72 2.06 4.42 -0.93
N TYR A 73 1.19 3.45 -0.63
CA TYR A 73 1.14 2.80 0.69
C TYR A 73 2.46 2.12 1.05
N MET A 74 3.04 1.35 0.13
CA MET A 74 4.31 0.66 0.30
C MET A 74 5.46 1.65 0.50
N ASP A 75 5.52 2.73 -0.28
CA ASP A 75 6.60 3.72 -0.17
C ASP A 75 6.52 4.53 1.14
N LEU A 76 5.31 4.73 1.69
CA LEU A 76 5.15 5.26 3.05
C LEU A 76 5.65 4.28 4.13
N LEU A 77 5.46 2.98 3.95
CA LEU A 77 5.99 1.96 4.88
C LEU A 77 7.51 1.90 4.83
N ASP A 78 8.09 1.97 3.64
CA ASP A 78 9.54 1.98 3.43
C ASP A 78 10.21 3.12 4.24
N ARG A 79 9.63 4.33 4.14
CA ARG A 79 10.02 5.54 4.88
C ARG A 79 9.63 5.54 6.37
N LYS A 80 9.21 4.41 6.92
CA LYS A 80 8.78 4.21 8.31
C LYS A 80 7.59 5.10 8.73
N GLN A 81 6.78 5.55 7.77
CA GLN A 81 5.59 6.37 7.98
C GLN A 81 4.30 5.54 8.02
N ALA A 82 4.28 4.46 8.81
CA ALA A 82 3.15 3.54 8.88
C ALA A 82 1.82 4.22 9.28
N LYS A 83 1.86 5.25 10.12
CA LYS A 83 0.67 6.04 10.48
C LYS A 83 0.05 6.73 9.26
N LEU A 84 0.89 7.33 8.42
CA LEU A 84 0.45 8.01 7.19
C LEU A 84 -0.03 6.99 6.16
N ALA A 85 0.67 5.87 6.00
CA ALA A 85 0.27 4.78 5.10
C ALA A 85 -1.17 4.33 5.38
N ARG A 86 -1.47 4.04 6.65
CA ARG A 86 -2.81 3.58 7.03
C ARG A 86 -3.87 4.70 6.95
N ARG A 87 -3.51 5.95 7.27
CA ARG A 87 -4.41 7.10 7.10
C ARG A 87 -4.77 7.30 5.62
N PHE A 88 -3.79 7.19 4.73
CA PHE A 88 -3.98 7.25 3.28
C PHE A 88 -4.92 6.13 2.81
N LEU A 89 -4.63 4.88 3.18
CA LEU A 89 -5.46 3.74 2.80
C LEU A 89 -6.90 3.87 3.31
N ASN A 90 -7.09 4.20 4.59
CA ASN A 90 -8.44 4.41 5.15
C ASN A 90 -9.19 5.49 4.38
N ARG A 91 -8.55 6.63 4.12
CA ARG A 91 -9.20 7.73 3.42
C ARG A 91 -9.59 7.36 1.99
N TYR A 92 -8.72 6.62 1.29
CA TYR A 92 -9.04 6.06 -0.02
C TYR A 92 -10.26 5.14 0.04
N LEU A 93 -10.31 4.21 1.00
CA LEU A 93 -11.42 3.26 1.15
C LEU A 93 -12.73 3.93 1.51
N GLU A 94 -12.70 4.91 2.41
CA GLU A 94 -13.88 5.72 2.81
C GLU A 94 -14.48 6.47 1.62
N LEU A 95 -13.62 7.05 0.76
CA LEU A 95 -14.07 7.85 -0.40
C LEU A 95 -14.48 6.98 -1.59
N SER A 96 -13.76 5.89 -1.85
CA SER A 96 -13.94 5.06 -3.05
C SER A 96 -14.91 3.88 -2.86
N GLY A 97 -15.13 3.45 -1.61
CA GLY A 97 -15.84 2.22 -1.29
C GLY A 97 -15.12 0.93 -1.75
N ASP A 98 -13.86 0.99 -2.21
CA ASP A 98 -13.13 -0.16 -2.76
C ASP A 98 -12.55 -1.08 -1.68
N TYR A 99 -13.38 -1.50 -0.73
CA TYR A 99 -13.00 -2.47 0.31
C TYR A 99 -12.60 -3.82 -0.28
N GLY A 100 -13.14 -4.18 -1.45
CA GLY A 100 -12.72 -5.37 -2.20
C GLY A 100 -11.25 -5.33 -2.64
N GLY A 101 -10.61 -4.16 -2.69
CA GLY A 101 -9.18 -4.05 -2.98
C GLY A 101 -8.29 -4.58 -1.85
N LEU A 102 -8.80 -4.69 -0.62
CA LEU A 102 -8.02 -5.24 0.50
C LEU A 102 -7.58 -6.68 0.28
N TYR A 103 -8.34 -7.47 -0.50
CA TYR A 103 -7.96 -8.84 -0.85
C TYR A 103 -6.66 -8.91 -1.67
N VAL A 104 -6.34 -7.87 -2.45
CA VAL A 104 -5.16 -7.81 -3.33
C VAL A 104 -4.08 -6.85 -2.84
N LEU A 105 -4.38 -5.99 -1.85
CA LEU A 105 -3.46 -4.98 -1.34
C LEU A 105 -2.11 -5.57 -0.94
N ARG A 106 -2.12 -6.66 -0.15
CA ARG A 106 -0.89 -7.31 0.34
C ARG A 106 -0.03 -7.82 -0.82
N PHE A 107 -0.66 -8.43 -1.82
CA PHE A 107 0.02 -8.88 -3.04
C PHE A 107 0.66 -7.71 -3.77
N TYR A 108 -0.07 -6.60 -3.97
CA TYR A 108 0.47 -5.43 -4.66
C TYR A 108 1.57 -4.71 -3.87
N VAL A 109 1.52 -4.69 -2.54
CA VAL A 109 2.62 -4.16 -1.70
C VAL A 109 3.91 -4.94 -1.93
N VAL A 110 3.83 -6.28 -1.90
CA VAL A 110 5.00 -7.15 -2.17
C VAL A 110 5.49 -6.94 -3.59
N TYR A 111 4.59 -6.96 -4.58
CA TYR A 111 4.94 -6.72 -5.97
C TYR A 111 5.64 -5.37 -6.18
N ARG A 112 5.11 -4.27 -5.63
CA ARG A 112 5.71 -2.93 -5.79
C ARG A 112 7.03 -2.78 -5.05
N ALA A 113 7.18 -3.40 -3.88
CA ALA A 113 8.47 -3.47 -3.20
C ALA A 113 9.52 -4.19 -4.07
N MET A 114 9.15 -5.30 -4.71
CA MET A 114 10.02 -6.02 -5.64
C MET A 114 10.37 -5.21 -6.89
N VAL A 115 9.42 -4.45 -7.44
CA VAL A 115 9.69 -3.52 -8.55
C VAL A 115 10.71 -2.46 -8.14
N ARG A 116 10.55 -1.84 -6.97
CA ARG A 116 11.52 -0.86 -6.47
C ARG A 116 12.88 -1.48 -6.24
N ALA A 117 12.95 -2.63 -5.57
CA ALA A 117 14.20 -3.38 -5.39
C ALA A 117 14.91 -3.60 -6.74
N LYS A 118 14.18 -4.10 -7.76
CA LYS A 118 14.73 -4.30 -9.10
C LYS A 118 15.27 -3.00 -9.72
N VAL A 119 14.52 -1.89 -9.65
CA VAL A 119 14.94 -0.59 -10.18
C VAL A 119 16.23 -0.10 -9.49
N HIS A 120 16.31 -0.20 -8.16
CA HIS A 120 17.51 0.18 -7.41
C HIS A 120 18.72 -0.68 -7.77
N CYS A 121 18.54 -1.99 -7.90
CA CYS A 121 19.60 -2.90 -8.33
C CYS A 121 20.09 -2.60 -9.77
N LEU A 122 19.18 -2.35 -10.71
CA LEU A 122 19.54 -1.97 -12.08
C LEU A 122 20.31 -0.65 -12.10
N ARG A 123 19.84 0.35 -11.36
CA ARG A 123 20.54 1.64 -11.23
C ARG A 123 21.92 1.46 -10.61
N ALA A 124 22.10 0.62 -9.59
CA ALA A 124 23.41 0.39 -8.98
C ALA A 124 24.45 -0.20 -9.96
N ASN A 125 23.99 -0.94 -10.97
CA ASN A 125 24.83 -1.58 -11.98
C ASN A 125 25.04 -0.74 -13.26
N GLN A 126 24.50 0.49 -13.32
CA GLN A 126 24.70 1.36 -14.47
C GLN A 126 26.13 1.92 -14.49
N SER A 127 26.74 1.93 -15.68
CA SER A 127 28.06 2.52 -15.90
C SER A 127 28.04 4.03 -15.59
N GLY A 128 29.12 4.55 -15.00
CA GLY A 128 29.27 5.98 -14.69
C GLY A 128 28.72 6.41 -13.33
N ILE A 129 28.27 5.47 -12.49
CA ILE A 129 27.85 5.75 -11.11
C ILE A 129 29.03 5.56 -10.16
N GLY A 130 29.29 6.57 -9.32
CA GLY A 130 30.33 6.49 -8.28
C GLY A 130 30.04 5.39 -7.25
N THR A 131 31.10 4.84 -6.66
CA THR A 131 31.05 3.72 -5.71
C THR A 131 30.07 3.95 -4.56
N ASP A 132 30.06 5.16 -3.99
CA ASP A 132 29.22 5.48 -2.84
C ASP A 132 27.72 5.51 -3.21
N LYS A 133 27.42 6.01 -4.40
CA LYS A 133 26.05 6.03 -4.93
C LYS A 133 25.58 4.62 -5.28
N ALA A 134 26.44 3.78 -5.84
CA ALA A 134 26.13 2.37 -6.07
C ALA A 134 25.86 1.63 -4.75
N ALA A 135 26.66 1.87 -3.71
CA ALA A 135 26.45 1.29 -2.39
C ALA A 135 25.10 1.71 -1.78
N SER A 136 24.76 3.00 -1.81
CA SER A 136 23.47 3.51 -1.31
C SER A 136 22.26 2.93 -2.05
N LEU A 137 22.38 2.68 -3.37
CA LEU A 137 21.33 2.03 -4.15
C LEU A 137 21.17 0.56 -3.77
N LEU A 138 22.27 -0.15 -3.49
CA LEU A 138 22.22 -1.53 -3.01
C LEU A 138 21.64 -1.65 -1.60
N ASP A 139 21.83 -0.65 -0.75
CA ASP A 139 21.18 -0.59 0.56
C ASP A 139 19.67 -0.42 0.42
N GLN A 140 19.20 0.50 -0.41
CA GLN A 140 17.77 0.66 -0.73
C GLN A 140 17.17 -0.61 -1.34
N TYR A 141 17.90 -1.29 -2.24
CA TYR A 141 17.50 -2.61 -2.75
C TYR A 141 17.25 -3.61 -1.61
N ARG A 142 18.15 -3.70 -0.63
CA ARG A 142 17.99 -4.60 0.53
C ARG A 142 16.79 -4.21 1.39
N GLU A 143 16.57 -2.92 1.62
CA GLU A 143 15.44 -2.43 2.42
C GLU A 143 14.09 -2.83 1.80
N TYR A 144 13.93 -2.69 0.49
CA TYR A 144 12.72 -3.13 -0.20
C TYR A 144 12.52 -4.64 -0.15
N LEU A 145 13.59 -5.44 -0.22
CA LEU A 145 13.50 -6.89 -0.05
C LEU A 145 13.06 -7.29 1.37
N ILE A 146 13.58 -6.59 2.39
CA ILE A 146 13.16 -6.79 3.78
C ILE A 146 11.68 -6.42 3.93
N LEU A 147 11.24 -5.30 3.36
CA LEU A 147 9.84 -4.88 3.38
C LEU A 147 8.94 -5.94 2.73
N ALA A 148 9.31 -6.41 1.52
CA ALA A 148 8.58 -7.47 0.84
C ALA A 148 8.51 -8.74 1.71
N LYS A 149 9.64 -9.12 2.33
CA LYS A 149 9.74 -10.30 3.18
C LYS A 149 8.84 -10.21 4.43
N GLN A 150 8.76 -9.04 5.06
CA GLN A 150 7.86 -8.79 6.19
C GLN A 150 6.38 -8.99 5.80
N HIS A 151 6.04 -8.72 4.53
CA HIS A 151 4.68 -8.85 4.03
C HIS A 151 4.35 -10.23 3.46
N ILE A 152 5.27 -11.20 3.42
CA ILE A 152 4.96 -12.60 3.06
C ILE A 152 4.81 -13.53 4.28
N GLY A 153 5.12 -13.05 5.49
CA GLY A 153 4.95 -13.80 6.75
C GLY A 153 3.49 -14.11 7.09
N GLU A 154 3.28 -14.98 8.08
CA GLU A 154 1.94 -15.27 8.57
C GLU A 154 1.28 -14.02 9.14
N SER A 155 0.03 -13.78 8.75
CA SER A 155 -0.78 -12.69 9.25
C SER A 155 -2.03 -13.27 9.89
N PHE A 156 -2.26 -12.97 11.16
CA PHE A 156 -3.48 -13.37 11.85
C PHE A 156 -4.55 -12.28 11.64
N PRO A 157 -5.65 -12.57 10.93
CA PRO A 157 -6.73 -11.60 10.79
C PRO A 157 -7.36 -11.37 12.17
N ALA A 158 -7.49 -10.11 12.56
CA ALA A 158 -8.11 -9.72 13.82
C ALA A 158 -9.16 -8.63 13.56
N ILE A 159 -10.32 -8.78 14.20
CA ILE A 159 -11.35 -7.74 14.25
C ILE A 159 -11.38 -7.22 15.67
N ILE A 160 -11.09 -5.92 15.84
CA ILE A 160 -11.15 -5.25 17.13
C ILE A 160 -12.38 -4.35 17.12
N ILE A 161 -13.39 -4.70 17.93
CA ILE A 161 -14.60 -3.90 18.11
C ILE A 161 -14.51 -3.20 19.46
N THR A 162 -14.50 -1.86 19.44
CA THR A 162 -14.61 -1.06 20.67
C THR A 162 -16.04 -0.57 20.85
N HIS A 163 -16.69 -0.89 21.97
CA HIS A 163 -18.01 -0.39 22.34
C HIS A 163 -17.97 0.37 23.68
N GLY A 164 -18.93 1.26 23.94
CA GLY A 164 -19.00 2.04 25.18
C GLY A 164 -19.57 3.46 24.99
N PHE A 165 -19.96 4.10 26.08
CA PHE A 165 -20.61 5.44 26.09
C PHE A 165 -19.73 6.55 25.52
N SER A 166 -20.34 7.61 24.98
CA SER A 166 -19.58 8.79 24.52
C SER A 166 -18.68 9.33 25.64
N GLY A 167 -17.44 9.74 25.29
CA GLY A 167 -16.45 10.18 26.29
C GLY A 167 -15.70 9.08 27.05
N SER A 168 -16.04 7.79 26.90
CA SER A 168 -15.38 6.68 27.62
C SER A 168 -13.95 6.32 27.16
N GLY A 169 -13.27 7.18 26.40
CA GLY A 169 -11.89 6.95 25.97
C GLY A 169 -11.67 5.94 24.82
N LYS A 170 -12.72 5.45 24.15
CA LYS A 170 -12.60 4.49 23.02
C LYS A 170 -11.63 4.97 21.93
N THR A 171 -11.73 6.22 21.52
CA THR A 171 -10.85 6.80 20.48
C THR A 171 -9.39 6.81 20.93
N THR A 172 -9.13 7.08 22.22
CA THR A 172 -7.79 7.05 22.81
C THR A 172 -7.21 5.63 22.81
N LEU A 173 -8.03 4.64 23.16
CA LEU A 173 -7.64 3.23 23.13
C LEU A 173 -7.35 2.74 21.70
N THR A 174 -8.20 3.09 20.72
CA THR A 174 -7.97 2.74 19.31
C THR A 174 -6.68 3.36 18.76
N GLN A 175 -6.36 4.60 19.15
CA GLN A 175 -5.09 5.26 18.78
C GLN A 175 -3.87 4.52 19.33
N PHE A 176 -3.97 3.92 20.52
CA PHE A 176 -2.90 3.10 21.09
C PHE A 176 -2.68 1.81 20.28
N TYR A 177 -3.75 1.05 20.02
CA TYR A 177 -3.66 -0.16 19.19
C TYR A 177 -3.13 0.13 17.78
N TRP A 178 -3.44 1.31 17.23
CA TRP A 178 -2.93 1.74 15.92
C TRP A 178 -1.39 1.80 15.84
N ASN A 179 -0.70 1.94 16.97
CA ASN A 179 0.76 1.96 16.99
C ASN A 179 1.38 0.56 17.06
N LEU A 180 0.58 -0.51 17.19
CA LEU A 180 1.11 -1.85 17.25
C LEU A 180 1.64 -2.31 15.87
N PRO A 181 2.86 -2.86 15.81
CA PRO A 181 3.47 -3.33 14.56
C PRO A 181 2.76 -4.55 13.96
N VAL A 182 2.05 -5.34 14.78
CA VAL A 182 1.39 -6.59 14.37
C VAL A 182 0.14 -6.38 13.50
N LEU A 183 -0.34 -5.13 13.37
CA LEU A 183 -1.57 -4.80 12.64
C LEU A 183 -1.27 -4.34 11.21
N CYS A 184 -0.62 -5.19 10.43
CA CYS A 184 -0.40 -4.95 9.01
C CYS A 184 -1.76 -4.89 8.27
N ALA A 185 -2.03 -3.79 7.54
CA ALA A 185 -3.31 -3.51 6.87
C ALA A 185 -4.56 -3.36 7.78
N CYS A 186 -4.40 -2.77 8.97
CA CYS A 186 -5.56 -2.40 9.79
C CYS A 186 -6.41 -1.33 9.09
N VAL A 187 -7.69 -1.63 8.86
CA VAL A 187 -8.67 -0.68 8.33
C VAL A 187 -9.61 -0.28 9.46
N ARG A 188 -9.80 1.03 9.64
CA ARG A 188 -10.74 1.55 10.63
C ARG A 188 -12.08 1.78 9.96
N MET A 189 -13.08 0.99 10.33
CA MET A 189 -14.48 1.25 9.96
C MET A 189 -15.14 2.06 11.08
N TRP A 190 -15.62 3.26 10.76
CA TRP A 190 -16.49 4.01 11.66
C TRP A 190 -17.94 3.57 11.41
N SER A 191 -18.71 3.29 12.46
CA SER A 191 -20.16 3.39 12.30
C SER A 191 -20.48 4.87 12.15
N VAL A 192 -21.18 5.22 11.07
CA VAL A 192 -21.84 6.53 11.00
C VAL A 192 -22.86 6.50 12.13
N SER A 193 -22.54 7.14 13.24
CA SER A 193 -23.56 7.47 14.22
C SER A 193 -24.45 8.51 13.55
N ALA A 194 -25.53 8.04 12.92
CA ALA A 194 -26.69 8.86 12.63
C ALA A 194 -27.18 9.40 13.98
N CYS A 195 -26.71 10.60 14.34
CA CYS A 195 -27.34 11.39 15.39
C CYS A 195 -28.61 11.98 14.77
N MET A 196 -29.60 11.12 14.52
CA MET A 196 -30.97 11.56 14.30
C MET A 196 -31.53 11.76 15.70
N VAL A 197 -31.39 12.99 16.20
CA VAL A 197 -32.07 13.43 17.42
C VAL A 197 -33.56 13.23 17.18
N CYS A 198 -34.12 12.18 17.76
CA CYS A 198 -35.54 11.99 17.94
C CYS A 198 -36.02 13.10 18.90
N ARG A 199 -36.41 14.26 18.36
CA ARG A 199 -37.19 15.25 19.11
C ARG A 199 -38.63 14.72 19.12
N ARG A 200 -39.06 14.27 20.30
CA ARG A 200 -40.47 14.44 20.70
C ARG A 200 -40.69 15.90 21.05
#